data_AF-A0A0G2AUK6-F1
#
_entry.id   AF-A0A0G2AUK6-F1
#
_cell.length_a   1.000
_cell.length_b   1.000
_cell.length_c   1.000
_cell.angle_alpha   90.00
_cell.angle_beta   90.00
_cell.angle_gamma   90.00
#
_symmetry.space_group_name_H-M   'P 1'
#
loop_
_entity.id
_entity.type
_entity.pdbx_description
1 polymer ?
#
loop_
_entity_poly.entity_id
_entity_poly.type
_entity_poly.pdbx_seq_one_letter_code
_entity_poly.pdbx_strand_id
1 'polypeptide(L)'
;MCFASVALSEKIDTEVGSLSEQISGLANYMDERLAQTEENVNKRLAQTETRVVTKDYLDSKLADLQGNLHILMRKEDDKVVALVELLRSQKTIKEEDARRILGMDLFPKTLLTSE
;
A
#
# COMPACT_ATOMS: atom_id res chain seq x y z
N MET A 1 61.31 17.57 -43.84
CA MET A 1 60.72 17.50 -42.49
C MET A 1 59.37 18.20 -42.38
N CYS A 2 59.12 19.34 -43.06
CA CYS A 2 57.81 20.03 -42.97
C CYS A 2 56.58 19.22 -43.40
N PHE A 3 56.67 18.42 -44.47
CA PHE A 3 55.48 17.75 -45.03
C PHE A 3 54.85 16.71 -44.10
N ALA A 4 55.68 15.95 -43.38
CA ALA A 4 55.22 14.95 -42.42
C ALA A 4 54.57 15.58 -41.17
N SER A 5 55.08 16.74 -40.73
CA SER A 5 54.51 17.51 -39.63
C SER A 5 53.12 18.06 -39.97
N VAL A 6 52.91 18.51 -41.20
CA VAL A 6 51.61 19.04 -41.67
C VAL A 6 50.56 17.93 -41.74
N ALA A 7 50.91 16.78 -42.33
CA ALA A 7 50.01 15.64 -42.42
C ALA A 7 49.60 15.07 -41.05
N LEU A 8 50.51 15.12 -40.06
CA LEU A 8 50.19 14.71 -38.69
C LEU A 8 49.23 15.68 -38.01
N SER A 9 49.41 16.99 -38.20
CA SER A 9 48.50 18.02 -37.66
C SER A 9 47.08 17.85 -38.21
N GLU A 10 46.96 17.68 -39.52
CA GLU A 10 45.66 17.50 -40.19
C GLU A 10 44.93 16.25 -39.67
N LYS A 11 45.67 15.16 -39.46
CA LYS A 11 45.10 13.94 -38.87
C LYS A 11 44.61 14.17 -37.43
N ILE A 12 45.37 14.88 -36.61
CA ILE A 12 44.96 15.23 -35.25
C ILE A 12 43.68 16.08 -35.27
N ASP A 13 43.61 17.08 -36.15
CA ASP A 13 42.43 17.95 -36.27
C ASP A 13 41.18 17.15 -36.66
N THR A 14 41.32 16.17 -37.57
CA THR A 14 40.21 15.28 -37.95
C THR A 14 39.74 14.38 -36.80
N GLU A 15 40.67 13.80 -36.03
CA GLU A 15 40.34 12.94 -34.89
C GLU A 15 39.69 13.76 -33.76
N VAL A 16 40.21 14.96 -33.46
CA VAL A 16 39.63 15.88 -32.48
C VAL A 16 38.23 16.33 -32.90
N GLY A 17 38.02 16.63 -34.19
CA GLY A 17 36.71 16.96 -34.73
C GLY A 17 35.70 15.82 -34.54
N SER A 18 36.11 14.59 -34.86
CA SER A 18 35.26 13.40 -34.67
C SER A 18 34.91 13.14 -33.20
N LEU A 19 35.88 13.29 -32.29
CA LEU A 19 35.66 13.15 -30.86
C LEU A 19 34.70 14.22 -30.31
N SER A 20 34.84 15.47 -30.78
CA SER A 20 33.95 16.57 -30.40
C SER A 20 32.49 16.28 -30.80
N GLU A 21 32.28 15.69 -31.97
CA GLU A 21 30.96 15.29 -32.46
C GLU A 21 30.38 14.13 -31.63
N GLN A 22 31.20 13.11 -31.32
CA GLN A 22 30.78 11.99 -30.47
C GLN A 22 30.41 12.44 -29.05
N ILE A 23 31.20 13.35 -28.46
CA ILE A 23 30.92 13.93 -27.14
C ILE A 23 29.60 14.70 -27.15
N SER A 24 29.35 15.48 -28.19
CA SER A 24 28.10 16.23 -28.35
C SER A 24 26.90 15.29 -28.50
N GLY A 25 27.04 14.22 -29.28
CA GLY A 25 26.01 13.18 -29.42
C GLY A 25 25.71 12.47 -28.11
N LEU A 26 26.75 12.12 -27.34
CA LEU A 26 26.59 11.48 -26.04
C LEU A 26 25.90 12.40 -25.02
N ALA A 27 26.26 13.68 -24.99
CA ALA A 27 25.65 14.67 -24.11
C ALA A 27 24.14 14.78 -24.37
N ASN A 28 23.74 14.93 -25.63
CA ASN A 28 22.32 15.00 -26.01
C ASN A 28 21.56 13.72 -25.63
N TYR A 29 22.16 12.54 -25.88
CA TYR A 29 21.55 11.27 -25.48
C TYR A 29 21.36 11.17 -23.97
N MET A 30 22.35 11.62 -23.19
CA MET A 30 22.27 11.64 -21.73
C MET A 30 21.18 12.57 -21.22
N ASP A 31 21.05 13.77 -21.79
CA ASP A 31 20.00 14.73 -21.41
C ASP A 31 18.60 14.17 -21.69
N GLU A 32 18.39 13.54 -22.85
CA GLU A 32 17.12 12.88 -23.17
C GLU A 32 16.82 11.73 -22.19
N ARG A 33 17.83 10.91 -21.86
CA ARG A 33 17.69 9.79 -20.91
C ARG A 33 17.37 10.29 -19.50
N LEU A 34 17.98 11.39 -19.06
CA LEU A 34 17.70 12.00 -17.77
C LEU A 34 16.28 12.55 -17.73
N ALA A 35 15.86 13.31 -18.74
CA ALA A 35 14.50 13.84 -18.83
C ALA A 35 13.44 12.71 -18.79
N GLN A 36 13.65 11.63 -19.54
CA GLN A 36 12.75 10.46 -19.50
C GLN A 36 12.74 9.78 -18.13
N THR A 37 13.89 9.72 -17.45
CA THR A 37 13.98 9.09 -16.13
C THR A 37 13.25 9.93 -15.08
N GLU A 38 13.43 11.26 -15.11
CA GLU A 38 12.71 12.20 -14.25
C GLU A 38 11.20 12.11 -14.45
N GLU A 39 10.73 12.09 -15.70
CA GLU A 39 9.30 11.95 -16.00
C GLU A 39 8.73 10.63 -15.46
N ASN A 40 9.44 9.53 -15.64
CA ASN A 40 9.01 8.22 -15.16
C ASN A 40 9.01 8.14 -13.63
N VAL A 41 10.02 8.72 -12.97
CA VAL A 41 10.08 8.79 -11.50
C VAL A 41 8.92 9.63 -10.96
N ASN A 42 8.68 10.80 -11.56
CA ASN A 42 7.58 11.69 -11.16
C ASN A 42 6.21 11.01 -11.33
N LYS A 43 5.99 10.30 -12.44
CA LYS A 43 4.75 9.51 -12.66
C LYS A 43 4.56 8.44 -11.60
N ARG A 44 5.61 7.67 -11.28
CA ARG A 44 5.55 6.62 -10.25
C ARG A 44 5.35 7.19 -8.84
N LEU A 45 5.95 8.33 -8.54
CA LEU A 45 5.79 9.02 -7.27
C LEU A 45 4.34 9.47 -7.08
N ALA A 46 3.77 10.17 -8.08
CA ALA A 46 2.37 10.59 -8.04
C ALA A 46 1.37 9.43 -7.88
N GLN A 47 1.62 8.29 -8.57
CA GLN A 47 0.83 7.07 -8.40
C GLN A 47 1.00 6.44 -7.00
N THR A 48 2.16 6.57 -6.39
CA THR A 48 2.43 6.04 -5.05
C THR A 48 1.78 6.93 -3.99
N GLU A 49 1.90 8.26 -4.10
CA GLU A 49 1.27 9.22 -3.19
C GLU A 49 -0.24 9.04 -3.14
N THR A 50 -0.90 8.91 -4.30
CA THR A 50 -2.34 8.60 -4.37
C THR A 50 -2.71 7.28 -3.70
N ARG A 51 -1.82 6.28 -3.70
CA ARG A 51 -2.03 4.98 -3.06
C ARG A 51 -1.71 4.98 -1.56
N VAL A 52 -0.80 5.82 -1.09
CA VAL A 52 -0.48 5.98 0.34
C VAL A 52 -1.65 6.66 1.06
N VAL A 53 -2.35 7.59 0.39
CA VAL A 53 -3.54 8.26 0.94
C VAL A 53 -4.75 7.32 1.05
N THR A 54 -4.75 6.15 0.40
CA THR A 54 -5.85 5.16 0.56
C THR A 54 -5.60 4.14 1.65
N LYS A 55 -4.36 3.69 1.89
CA LYS A 55 -4.13 2.61 2.86
C LYS A 55 -4.41 3.05 4.30
N ASP A 56 -3.80 4.13 4.77
CA ASP A 56 -3.94 4.54 6.18
C ASP A 56 -5.38 5.01 6.49
N TYR A 57 -6.03 5.64 5.51
CA TYR A 57 -7.44 5.99 5.60
C TYR A 57 -8.33 4.74 5.69
N LEU A 58 -8.08 3.73 4.86
CA LEU A 58 -8.81 2.47 4.91
C LEU A 58 -8.57 1.72 6.22
N ASP A 59 -7.33 1.63 6.70
CA ASP A 59 -6.98 0.98 7.97
C ASP A 59 -7.68 1.68 9.15
N SER A 60 -7.68 3.02 9.18
CA SER A 60 -8.41 3.80 10.19
C SER A 60 -9.92 3.57 10.11
N LYS A 61 -10.52 3.58 8.91
CA LYS A 61 -11.97 3.35 8.76
C LYS A 61 -12.39 1.92 9.09
N LEU A 62 -11.53 0.95 8.80
CA LEU A 62 -11.74 -0.44 9.20
C LEU A 62 -11.66 -0.60 10.71
N ALA A 63 -10.70 0.04 11.37
CA ALA A 63 -10.62 0.05 12.84
C ALA A 63 -11.85 0.69 13.49
N ASP A 64 -12.30 1.85 12.97
CA ASP A 64 -13.53 2.52 13.43
C ASP A 64 -14.76 1.59 13.29
N LEU A 65 -14.89 0.93 12.13
CA LEU A 65 -16.01 0.02 11.85
C LEU A 65 -15.98 -1.20 12.77
N GLN A 66 -14.81 -1.81 12.98
CA GLN A 66 -14.65 -2.94 13.90
C GLN A 66 -15.00 -2.55 15.34
N GLY A 67 -14.55 -1.36 15.80
CA GLY A 67 -14.90 -0.84 17.11
C GLY A 67 -16.41 -0.62 17.28
N ASN A 68 -17.06 -0.02 16.27
CA ASN A 68 -18.50 0.18 16.27
C ASN A 68 -19.28 -1.14 16.29
N LEU A 69 -18.86 -2.13 15.50
CA LEU A 69 -19.47 -3.46 15.48
C LEU A 69 -19.36 -4.13 16.84
N HIS A 70 -18.18 -4.08 17.47
CA HIS A 70 -17.96 -4.66 18.80
C HIS A 70 -18.85 -4.03 19.87
N ILE A 71 -19.02 -2.70 19.83
CA ILE A 71 -19.92 -1.99 20.75
C ILE A 71 -21.38 -2.38 20.49
N LEU A 72 -21.80 -2.46 19.22
CA LEU A 72 -23.17 -2.84 18.86
C LEU A 72 -23.49 -4.27 19.34
N MET A 73 -22.59 -5.21 19.08
CA MET A 73 -22.73 -6.61 19.47
C MET A 73 -22.81 -6.76 20.99
N ARG A 74 -22.00 -6.04 21.76
CA ARG A 74 -22.11 -6.03 23.24
C ARG A 74 -23.47 -5.52 23.73
N LYS A 75 -23.98 -4.45 23.13
CA LYS A 75 -25.31 -3.93 23.46
C LYS A 75 -26.42 -4.91 23.08
N GLU A 76 -26.22 -5.70 22.03
CA GLU A 76 -27.16 -6.74 21.62
C GLU A 76 -27.12 -7.92 22.59
N ASP A 77 -25.94 -8.34 23.03
CA ASP A 77 -25.77 -9.35 24.08
C ASP A 77 -26.48 -8.96 25.37
N ASP A 78 -26.27 -7.73 25.85
CA ASP A 78 -26.92 -7.21 27.06
C ASP A 78 -28.45 -7.32 26.97
N LYS A 79 -29.02 -7.08 25.77
CA LYS A 79 -30.46 -7.20 25.53
C LYS A 79 -30.92 -8.66 25.50
N VAL A 80 -30.13 -9.55 24.89
CA VAL A 80 -30.44 -10.99 24.85
C VAL A 80 -30.39 -11.57 26.26
N VAL A 81 -29.38 -11.22 27.05
CA VAL A 81 -29.26 -11.61 28.46
C VAL A 81 -30.48 -11.14 29.25
N ALA A 82 -30.87 -9.86 29.10
CA ALA A 82 -32.05 -9.32 29.75
C ALA A 82 -33.34 -10.05 29.34
N LEU A 83 -33.48 -10.40 28.06
CA LEU A 83 -34.63 -11.16 27.56
C LEU A 83 -34.68 -12.58 28.14
N VAL A 84 -33.54 -13.28 28.19
CA VAL A 84 -33.46 -14.63 28.77
C VAL A 84 -33.82 -14.60 30.26
N GLU A 85 -33.32 -13.61 31.00
CA GLU A 85 -33.67 -13.42 32.42
C GLU A 85 -35.17 -13.13 32.62
N LEU A 86 -35.78 -12.31 31.76
CA LEU A 86 -37.23 -12.07 31.78
C LEU A 86 -38.03 -13.35 31.53
N LEU A 87 -37.68 -14.11 30.48
CA LEU A 87 -38.35 -15.38 30.14
C LEU A 87 -38.17 -16.45 31.23
N ARG A 88 -37.01 -16.47 31.89
CA ARG A 88 -36.73 -17.33 33.04
C ARG A 88 -37.63 -16.96 34.22
N SER A 89 -37.72 -15.66 34.54
CA SER A 89 -38.56 -15.16 35.65
C SER A 89 -40.05 -15.49 35.44
N GLN A 90 -40.50 -15.51 34.19
CA GLN A 90 -41.86 -15.87 33.79
C GLN A 90 -42.08 -17.39 33.67
N LYS A 91 -41.05 -18.21 33.92
CA LYS A 91 -41.09 -19.68 33.79
C LYS A 91 -41.49 -20.16 32.38
N THR A 92 -41.22 -19.35 31.35
CA THR A 92 -41.55 -19.67 29.94
C THR A 92 -40.49 -20.58 29.30
N ILE A 93 -39.25 -20.47 29.76
CA ILE A 93 -38.12 -21.32 29.35
C ILE A 93 -37.61 -22.15 30.52
N LYS A 94 -36.98 -23.29 30.25
CA LYS A 94 -36.37 -24.12 31.28
C LYS A 94 -34.99 -23.58 31.67
N GLU A 95 -34.57 -23.88 32.91
CA GLU A 95 -33.25 -23.53 33.43
C GLU A 95 -32.07 -24.16 32.68
N GLU A 96 -32.31 -25.30 32.01
CA GLU A 96 -31.32 -25.92 31.12
C GLU A 96 -31.08 -25.09 29.86
N ASP A 97 -32.16 -24.59 29.25
CA ASP A 97 -32.10 -23.80 28.01
C ASP A 97 -31.54 -22.40 28.28
N ALA A 98 -31.93 -21.77 29.39
CA ALA A 98 -31.40 -20.47 29.80
C ALA A 98 -29.87 -20.52 30.00
N ARG A 99 -29.36 -21.53 30.71
CA ARG A 99 -27.91 -21.71 30.91
C ARG A 99 -27.16 -21.98 29.61
N ARG A 100 -27.78 -22.73 28.69
CA ARG A 100 -27.19 -23.01 27.38
C ARG A 100 -27.06 -21.76 26.53
N ILE A 101 -28.07 -20.88 26.52
CA ILE A 101 -28.05 -19.62 25.76
C ILE A 101 -27.03 -18.63 26.35
N LEU A 102 -27.02 -18.47 27.68
CA LEU A 102 -26.09 -17.56 28.37
C LEU A 102 -24.63 -18.03 28.32
N GLY A 103 -24.40 -19.32 28.09
CA GLY A 103 -23.06 -19.89 27.90
C GLY A 103 -22.54 -19.81 26.45
N MET A 104 -23.30 -19.21 25.52
CA MET A 104 -22.84 -19.00 24.16
C MET A 104 -21.82 -17.86 24.12
N ASP A 105 -20.61 -18.14 23.64
CA ASP A 105 -19.62 -17.09 23.40
C ASP A 105 -20.09 -16.16 22.29
N LEU A 106 -20.04 -14.85 22.55
CA LEU A 106 -20.35 -13.79 21.60
C LEU A 106 -19.51 -13.83 20.31
N PHE A 107 -18.30 -14.39 20.41
CA PHE A 107 -17.43 -14.65 19.27
C PHE A 107 -16.76 -16.03 19.44
N PRO A 108 -17.04 -16.99 18.55
CA PRO A 108 -16.20 -18.18 18.45
C PRO A 108 -14.78 -17.72 18.15
N LYS A 109 -13.79 -18.22 18.91
CA LYS A 109 -12.38 -17.96 18.60
C LYS A 109 -12.14 -18.35 17.14
N THR A 110 -11.85 -17.36 16.30
CA THR A 110 -11.52 -17.58 14.91
C THR A 110 -10.36 -18.56 14.87
N LEU A 111 -10.55 -19.72 14.25
CA LEU A 111 -9.47 -20.62 13.87
C LEU A 111 -8.65 -19.86 12.82
N LEU A 112 -7.73 -19.01 13.27
CA LEU A 112 -6.64 -18.54 12.44
C LEU A 112 -5.70 -19.74 12.29
N THR A 113 -6.04 -20.64 11.37
CA THR A 113 -5.05 -21.52 10.76
C THR A 113 -4.12 -20.62 9.95
N SER A 114 -3.04 -20.19 10.59
CA SER A 114 -1.87 -19.68 9.90
C SER A 114 -1.22 -20.87 9.19
N GLU A 115 -1.47 -21.02 7.89
CA GLU A 115 -0.57 -21.72 6.97
C GLU A 115 0.54 -20.77 6.52
#